data_AF-A0A1V6A427-F1
#
_entry.id   AF-A0A1V6A427-F1
#
_cell.length_a   1.000
_cell.length_b   1.000
_cell.length_c   1.000
_cell.angle_alpha   90.00
_cell.angle_beta   90.00
_cell.angle_gamma   90.00
#
_symmetry.space_group_name_H-M   'P 1'
#
loop_
_entity.id
_entity.type
_entity.pdbx_description
1 polymer ?
#
loop_
_entity_poly.entity_id
_entity_poly.type
_entity_poly.pdbx_seq_one_letter_code
_entity_poly.pdbx_strand_id
1 'polypeptide(L)'
;MNGYAHMAVLAIIVIAAFYAVWFRDLLSSVISLAVFSLLLALEYFMLQAPDVAIAEAAIGAGLSTAIYIIALRACKALKSPRGGEGR
;
A
#
# COMPACT_ATOMS: atom_id res chain seq x y z
N MET A 1 23.41 8.47 -16.05
CA MET A 1 22.03 8.84 -16.44
C MET A 1 20.97 8.22 -15.52
N ASN A 2 21.35 7.71 -14.33
CA ASN A 2 20.48 6.91 -13.46
C ASN A 2 19.80 7.72 -12.35
N GLY A 3 20.25 8.95 -12.08
CA GLY A 3 19.68 9.80 -11.02
C GLY A 3 18.23 10.23 -11.28
N TYR A 4 17.85 10.41 -12.54
CA TYR A 4 16.48 10.80 -12.90
C TYR A 4 15.47 9.68 -12.65
N ALA A 5 15.87 8.42 -12.83
CA ALA A 5 15.02 7.27 -12.54
C ALA A 5 14.77 7.12 -11.03
N HIS A 6 15.83 7.22 -10.22
CA HIS A 6 15.68 7.23 -8.75
C HIS A 6 14.80 8.39 -8.27
N MET A 7 15.03 9.61 -8.77
CA MET A 7 14.18 10.75 -8.39
C MET A 7 12.72 10.58 -8.81
N ALA A 8 12.47 9.98 -9.99
CA ALA A 8 11.11 9.70 -10.45
C ALA A 8 10.41 8.65 -9.56
N VAL A 9 11.10 7.56 -9.22
CA VAL A 9 10.55 6.50 -8.34
C VAL A 9 10.26 7.07 -6.95
N LEU A 10 11.18 7.82 -6.36
CA LEU A 10 10.97 8.48 -5.07
C LEU A 10 9.78 9.45 -5.09
N ALA A 11 9.63 10.24 -6.15
CA ALA A 11 8.48 11.13 -6.31
C ALA A 11 7.16 10.34 -6.38
N ILE A 12 7.12 9.24 -7.14
CA ILE A 12 5.94 8.37 -7.25
C ILE A 12 5.61 7.69 -5.91
N ILE A 13 6.62 7.27 -5.15
CA ILE A 13 6.47 6.70 -3.80
C ILE A 13 5.78 7.70 -2.87
N VAL A 14 6.21 8.96 -2.87
CA VAL A 14 5.59 10.02 -2.04
C VAL A 14 4.13 10.26 -2.44
N ILE A 15 3.84 10.30 -3.75
CA ILE A 15 2.48 10.45 -4.25
C ILE A 15 1.61 9.25 -3.83
N ALA A 16 2.11 8.03 -3.97
CA ALA A 16 1.40 6.83 -3.56
C ALA A 16 1.11 6.81 -2.05
N ALA A 17 2.07 7.25 -1.22
CA ALA A 17 1.90 7.40 0.22
C ALA A 17 0.80 8.41 0.56
N PHE A 18 0.78 9.55 -0.14
CA PHE A 18 -0.27 10.54 0.03
C PHE A 18 -1.65 9.98 -0.29
N TYR A 19 -1.80 9.27 -1.41
CA TYR A 19 -3.06 8.62 -1.77
C TYR A 19 -3.48 7.55 -0.77
N ALA A 20 -2.54 6.76 -0.24
CA ALA A 20 -2.84 5.75 0.78
C ALA A 20 -3.52 6.34 2.03
N VAL A 21 -3.15 7.57 2.42
CA VAL A 21 -3.77 8.28 3.56
C VAL A 21 -5.05 9.03 3.15
N TRP A 22 -5.15 9.48 1.91
CA TRP A 22 -6.27 10.29 1.43
C TRP A 22 -7.57 9.47 1.22
N PHE A 23 -7.47 8.18 0.91
CA PHE A 23 -8.66 7.35 0.68
C PHE A 23 -9.50 7.20 1.96
N ARG A 24 -10.81 7.51 1.84
CA ARG A 24 -11.79 7.30 2.93
C ARG A 24 -12.22 5.83 3.06
N ASP A 25 -12.16 5.08 1.97
CA ASP A 25 -12.43 3.64 1.97
C ASP A 25 -11.19 2.86 2.39
N LEU A 26 -11.29 2.18 3.52
CA LEU A 26 -10.19 1.43 4.12
C LEU A 26 -9.60 0.37 3.18
N LEU A 27 -10.43 -0.25 2.33
CA LEU A 27 -9.96 -1.21 1.33
C LEU A 27 -9.07 -0.54 0.28
N SER A 28 -9.48 0.64 -0.22
CA SER A 28 -8.71 1.43 -1.19
C SER A 28 -7.41 1.97 -0.57
N SER A 29 -7.42 2.36 0.70
CA SER A 29 -6.21 2.73 1.45
C SER A 29 -5.21 1.57 1.53
N VAL A 30 -5.68 0.36 1.86
CA VAL A 30 -4.83 -0.83 1.97
C VAL A 30 -4.24 -1.23 0.62
N ILE A 31 -5.02 -1.19 -0.47
CA ILE A 31 -4.53 -1.46 -1.82
C ILE A 31 -3.44 -0.44 -2.21
N SER A 32 -3.66 0.84 -1.90
CA SER A 32 -2.68 1.89 -2.17
C SER A 32 -1.40 1.71 -1.38
N LEU A 33 -1.51 1.26 -0.13
CA LEU A 33 -0.37 0.91 0.71
C LEU A 33 0.43 -0.28 0.14
N ALA A 34 -0.27 -1.28 -0.42
CA ALA A 34 0.35 -2.42 -1.08
C ALA A 34 1.15 -1.98 -2.33
N VAL A 35 0.59 -1.08 -3.14
CA VAL A 35 1.27 -0.50 -4.31
C VAL A 35 2.48 0.32 -3.88
N PHE A 36 2.35 1.13 -2.83
CA PHE A 36 3.47 1.88 -2.25
C PHE A 36 4.62 0.95 -1.84
N SER A 37 4.34 -0.16 -1.15
CA SER A 37 5.37 -1.11 -0.75
C SER A 37 5.99 -1.85 -1.95
N LEU A 38 5.21 -2.14 -3.00
CA LEU A 38 5.75 -2.71 -4.24
C LEU A 38 6.72 -1.75 -4.94
N LEU A 39 6.42 -0.45 -4.95
CA LEU A 39 7.30 0.59 -5.49
C LEU A 39 8.59 0.73 -4.66
N LEU A 40 8.51 0.59 -3.34
CA LEU A 40 9.69 0.53 -2.47
C LEU A 40 10.58 -0.69 -2.77
N ALA A 41 9.98 -1.87 -2.95
CA ALA A 41 10.73 -3.06 -3.35
C ALA A 41 11.45 -2.87 -4.70
N LEU A 42 10.80 -2.16 -5.65
CA LEU A 42 11.42 -1.79 -6.93
C LEU A 42 12.60 -0.82 -6.74
N GLU A 43 12.50 0.14 -5.83
CA GLU A 43 13.60 1.05 -5.51
C GLU A 43 14.79 0.31 -4.87
N TYR A 44 14.54 -0.63 -3.96
CA TYR A 44 15.60 -1.48 -3.40
C TYR A 44 16.31 -2.32 -4.46
N PHE A 45 15.57 -2.80 -5.46
CA PHE A 45 16.17 -3.48 -6.60
C PHE A 45 17.08 -2.56 -7.42
N MET A 46 16.66 -1.31 -7.67
CA MET A 46 17.48 -0.30 -8.37
C MET A 46 18.74 0.08 -7.58
N LEU A 47 18.66 0.08 -6.25
CA LEU A 47 19.79 0.32 -5.34
C LEU A 47 20.76 -0.87 -5.24
N GLN A 48 20.61 -1.90 -6.08
CA GLN A 48 21.41 -3.13 -6.08
C GLN A 48 21.30 -3.94 -4.76
N ALA A 49 20.16 -3.84 -4.05
CA ALA A 49 19.87 -4.59 -2.84
C ALA A 49 18.74 -5.63 -3.08
N PRO A 50 19.02 -6.71 -3.85
CA PRO A 50 17.99 -7.68 -4.25
C PRO A 50 17.42 -8.49 -3.06
N ASP A 51 18.23 -8.81 -2.06
CA ASP A 51 17.80 -9.58 -0.90
C ASP A 51 16.74 -8.83 -0.08
N VAL A 52 16.96 -7.52 0.09
CA VAL A 52 16.03 -6.61 0.78
C VAL A 52 14.78 -6.37 -0.06
N ALA A 53 14.92 -6.26 -1.38
CA ALA A 53 13.79 -6.10 -2.30
C ALA A 53 12.81 -7.29 -2.22
N ILE A 54 13.33 -8.52 -2.18
CA ILE A 54 12.51 -9.74 -2.06
C ILE A 54 11.80 -9.77 -0.69
N ALA A 55 12.51 -9.42 0.38
CA ALA A 55 11.92 -9.37 1.72
C ALA A 55 10.80 -8.32 1.81
N GLU A 56 11.01 -7.13 1.25
CA GLU A 56 10.02 -6.05 1.23
C GLU A 56 8.78 -6.43 0.41
N ALA A 57 8.96 -7.04 -0.76
CA ALA A 57 7.84 -7.49 -1.58
C ALA A 57 6.99 -8.57 -0.85
N ALA A 58 7.65 -9.50 -0.17
CA ALA A 58 6.97 -10.56 0.58
C ALA A 58 6.23 -10.01 1.81
N ILE A 59 6.88 -9.15 2.60
CA ILE A 59 6.32 -8.65 3.87
C ILE A 59 5.33 -7.50 3.61
N GLY A 60 5.72 -6.49 2.84
CA GLY A 60 4.92 -5.29 2.70
C GLY A 60 3.75 -5.47 1.74
N ALA A 61 3.99 -5.89 0.49
CA ALA A 61 2.90 -6.12 -0.46
C ALA A 61 2.11 -7.41 -0.17
N GLY A 62 2.78 -8.47 0.29
CA GLY A 62 2.14 -9.76 0.60
C GLY A 62 1.51 -9.81 1.99
N LEU A 63 2.34 -9.88 3.03
CA LEU A 63 1.91 -10.16 4.40
C LEU A 63 1.07 -9.02 5.01
N SER A 64 1.56 -7.77 4.97
CA SER A 64 0.87 -6.62 5.54
C SER A 64 -0.48 -6.38 4.88
N THR A 65 -0.57 -6.50 3.55
CA THR A 65 -1.84 -6.41 2.82
C THR A 65 -2.83 -7.50 3.27
N ALA A 66 -2.37 -8.75 3.37
CA ALA A 66 -3.20 -9.85 3.83
C ALA A 66 -3.71 -9.63 5.27
N ILE A 67 -2.82 -9.21 6.18
CA ILE A 67 -3.16 -8.90 7.57
C ILE A 67 -4.18 -7.76 7.62
N TYR A 68 -3.98 -6.68 6.87
CA TYR A 68 -4.93 -5.56 6.83
C TYR A 68 -6.29 -5.98 6.29
N ILE A 69 -6.36 -6.77 5.23
CA ILE A 69 -7.64 -7.27 4.70
C ILE A 69 -8.35 -8.16 5.73
N ILE A 70 -7.62 -9.04 6.42
CA ILE A 70 -8.17 -9.89 7.49
C ILE A 70 -8.68 -9.01 8.64
N ALA A 71 -7.92 -8.01 9.06
CA ALA A 71 -8.30 -7.08 10.13
C ALA A 71 -9.56 -6.28 9.74
N LEU A 72 -9.64 -5.78 8.51
CA LEU A 72 -10.82 -5.06 8.01
C LEU A 72 -12.07 -5.94 7.97
N ARG A 73 -11.92 -7.21 7.59
CA ARG A 73 -12.99 -8.21 7.64
C ARG A 73 -13.41 -8.52 9.07
N ALA A 74 -12.45 -8.75 9.96
CA ALA A 74 -12.70 -9.07 11.37
C ALA A 74 -13.39 -7.91 12.09
N CYS A 75 -12.98 -6.66 11.81
CA CYS A 75 -13.53 -5.47 12.43
C CYS A 75 -14.91 -5.06 11.88
N LYS A 76 -15.48 -5.77 10.89
CA LYS A 76 -16.70 -5.35 10.16
C LYS A 76 -16.63 -3.91 9.64
N ALA A 77 -15.43 -3.36 9.45
CA ALA A 77 -15.26 -2.02 8.88
C ALA A 77 -15.75 -1.94 7.41
N LEU A 78 -16.01 -3.11 6.80
CA LEU A 78 -16.68 -3.29 5.52
C LEU A 78 -18.22 -3.14 5.58
N LYS A 79 -18.82 -2.95 6.76
CA LYS A 79 -20.25 -2.67 6.90
C LYS A 79 -20.40 -1.36 7.66
N SER A 80 -20.65 -0.27 6.93
CA SER A 80 -21.36 0.87 7.50
C SER A 80 -22.86 0.52 7.45
N PRO A 81 -23.53 0.21 8.57
CA PRO A 81 -24.97 0.10 8.61
C PRO A 81 -25.54 1.50 8.84
N ARG A 82 -25.70 2.27 7.76
CA ARG A 82 -26.60 3.42 7.75
C ARG A 82 -27.50 3.34 6.53
N GLY A 83 -28.48 2.46 6.64
CA GLY A 83 -29.58 2.32 5.70
C GLY A 83 -30.86 2.05 6.46
N GLY A 84 -31.55 3.14 6.83
CA GLY A 84 -33.01 3.20 6.92
C GLY A 84 -33.69 2.43 8.05
N GLU A 85 -33.75 3.02 9.24
CA GLU A 85 -34.95 2.89 10.07
C GLU A 85 -35.76 4.18 9.90
N GLY A 86 -36.52 4.19 8.80
CA GLY A 86 -37.57 5.17 8.52
C GLY A 86 -38.89 4.43 8.64
N ARG A 87 -39.58 4.73 9.74
CA ARG A 87 -40.91 4.26 10.11
C ARG A 87 -41.95 4.54 9.03
#